data_AF-A0AAP1WFI4-F1
#
_entry.id   AF-A0AAP1WFI4-F1
#
_cell.length_a   1.000
_cell.length_b   1.000
_cell.length_c   1.000
_cell.angle_alpha   90.00
_cell.angle_beta   90.00
_cell.angle_gamma   90.00
#
_symmetry.space_group_name_H-M   'P 1'
#
loop_
_entity.id
_entity.type
_entity.pdbx_description
1 polymer ?
#
loop_
_entity_poly.entity_id
_entity_poly.type
_entity_poly.pdbx_seq_one_letter_code
_entity_poly.pdbx_strand_id
1 'polypeptide(L)'
;MTATLISLISILIGIFGANMIGYCFKKYSFGLTGNTIAGVFGSVFLIKSFGRLGFSPKFIVQVEHINYALFSLNSIVSFLGGAVAVFLIYQLKNKLGKKK
;
A
#
# COMPACT_ATOMS: atom_id res chain seq x y z
N MET A 1 -10.53 -5.12 18.54
CA MET A 1 -9.34 -5.75 17.94
C MET A 1 -9.49 -6.12 16.46
N THR A 2 -10.70 -6.19 15.91
CA THR A 2 -10.93 -6.47 14.47
C THR A 2 -10.35 -5.40 13.54
N ALA A 3 -10.44 -4.12 13.89
CA ALA A 3 -9.87 -3.03 13.09
C ALA A 3 -8.34 -3.09 12.93
N THR A 4 -7.61 -3.56 13.95
CA THR A 4 -6.14 -3.73 13.86
C THR A 4 -5.78 -4.90 12.95
N LEU A 5 -6.57 -5.98 12.98
CA LEU A 5 -6.39 -7.13 12.10
C LEU A 5 -6.63 -6.75 10.62
N ILE A 6 -7.66 -5.95 10.34
CA ILE A 6 -7.91 -5.40 9.00
C ILE A 6 -6.75 -4.51 8.54
N SER A 7 -6.19 -3.70 9.44
CA SER A 7 -5.01 -2.89 9.12
C SER A 7 -3.80 -3.76 8.74
N LEU A 8 -3.56 -4.87 9.45
CA LEU A 8 -2.47 -5.79 9.14
C LEU A 8 -2.68 -6.50 7.79
N ILE A 9 -3.90 -6.98 7.52
CA ILE A 9 -4.24 -7.58 6.23
C ILE A 9 -4.01 -6.57 5.11
N SER A 10 -4.46 -5.32 5.30
CA SER A 10 -4.25 -4.27 4.31
C SER A 10 -2.76 -4.07 4.04
N ILE A 11 -1.92 -3.99 5.06
CA ILE A 11 -0.46 -3.83 4.89
C ILE A 11 0.14 -5.02 4.14
N LEU A 12 -0.27 -6.26 4.45
CA LEU A 12 0.17 -7.45 3.71
C LEU A 12 -0.19 -7.38 2.22
N ILE A 13 -1.40 -6.93 1.90
CA ILE A 13 -1.84 -6.70 0.51
C ILE A 13 -0.97 -5.62 -0.17
N GLY A 14 -0.59 -4.57 0.55
CA GLY A 14 0.33 -3.53 0.08
C GLY A 14 1.73 -4.06 -0.21
N ILE A 15 2.28 -4.89 0.67
CA ILE A 15 3.57 -5.58 0.46
C ILE A 15 3.50 -6.48 -0.77
N PHE A 16 2.39 -7.21 -0.94
CA PHE A 16 2.17 -8.06 -2.09
C PHE A 16 2.16 -7.26 -3.40
N GLY A 17 1.44 -6.14 -3.45
CA GLY A 17 1.41 -5.26 -4.62
C GLY A 17 2.77 -4.67 -4.99
N ALA A 18 3.56 -4.24 -3.98
CA ALA A 18 4.90 -3.73 -4.21
C ALA A 18 5.86 -4.78 -4.76
N ASN A 19 5.83 -6.00 -4.20
CA ASN A 19 6.69 -7.10 -4.68
C ASN A 19 6.24 -7.60 -6.06
N MET A 20 4.93 -7.66 -6.33
CA MET A 20 4.41 -8.06 -7.63
C MET A 20 4.86 -7.10 -8.75
N ILE A 21 4.87 -5.79 -8.48
CA ILE A 21 5.40 -4.81 -9.44
C ILE A 21 6.91 -4.88 -9.58
N GLY A 22 7.65 -5.08 -8.49
CA GLY A 22 9.10 -5.31 -8.58
C GLY A 22 9.44 -6.57 -9.40
N TYR A 23 8.60 -7.61 -9.31
CA TYR A 23 8.76 -8.84 -10.08
C TYR A 23 8.40 -8.65 -11.56
N CYS A 24 7.25 -8.04 -11.86
CA CYS A 24 6.79 -7.80 -13.23
C CYS A 24 7.66 -6.78 -13.97
N PHE A 25 8.07 -5.71 -13.27
CA PHE A 25 8.89 -4.63 -13.80
C PHE A 25 10.25 -4.58 -13.09
N LYS A 26 11.13 -5.53 -13.45
CA LYS A 26 12.48 -5.63 -12.86
C LYS A 26 13.26 -4.30 -12.84
N LYS A 27 13.02 -3.42 -13.81
CA LYS A 27 13.60 -2.06 -13.89
C LYS A 27 13.30 -1.20 -12.65
N TYR A 28 12.12 -1.36 -12.06
CA TYR A 28 11.66 -0.60 -10.89
C TYR A 28 11.93 -1.29 -9.56
N SER A 29 12.49 -2.51 -9.57
CA SER A 29 12.70 -3.29 -8.35
C SER A 29 13.84 -2.74 -7.50
N PHE A 30 13.63 -2.70 -6.18
CA PHE A 30 14.63 -2.35 -5.16
C PHE A 30 15.07 -3.56 -4.33
N GLY A 31 15.00 -4.77 -4.91
CA GLY A 31 15.10 -6.04 -4.18
C GLY A 31 13.90 -6.32 -3.26
N LEU A 32 13.88 -7.51 -2.64
CA LEU A 32 12.78 -7.96 -1.78
C LEU A 32 12.57 -7.02 -0.58
N THR A 33 13.65 -6.64 0.10
CA THR A 33 13.60 -5.77 1.28
C THR A 33 13.13 -4.36 0.92
N GLY A 34 13.67 -3.78 -0.16
CA GLY A 34 13.30 -2.44 -0.61
C GLY A 34 11.84 -2.35 -1.07
N ASN A 35 11.38 -3.35 -1.84
CA ASN A 35 9.99 -3.43 -2.27
C ASN A 35 9.04 -3.62 -1.08
N THR A 36 9.43 -4.42 -0.08
CA THR A 36 8.62 -4.63 1.14
C THR A 36 8.48 -3.35 1.96
N ILE A 37 9.59 -2.61 2.16
CA ILE A 37 9.56 -1.30 2.85
C ILE A 37 8.67 -0.32 2.08
N ALA A 38 8.85 -0.23 0.75
CA ALA A 38 8.00 0.60 -0.10
C ALA A 38 6.52 0.19 -0.02
N GLY A 39 6.23 -1.11 0.05
CA GLY A 39 4.88 -1.65 0.19
C GLY A 39 4.23 -1.27 1.52
N VAL A 40 4.93 -1.41 2.65
CA VAL A 40 4.43 -1.03 3.97
C VAL A 40 4.14 0.46 4.03
N PHE A 41 5.13 1.31 3.70
CA PHE A 41 4.95 2.75 3.81
C PHE A 41 3.99 3.30 2.75
N GLY A 42 4.03 2.78 1.53
CA GLY A 42 3.14 3.18 0.43
C GLY A 42 1.67 2.89 0.72
N SER A 43 1.37 1.68 1.20
CA SER A 43 0.01 1.31 1.60
C SER A 43 -0.50 2.15 2.76
N VAL A 44 0.28 2.26 3.85
CA VAL A 44 -0.12 3.06 5.02
C VAL A 44 -0.33 4.52 4.66
N PHE A 45 0.53 5.09 3.81
CA PHE A 45 0.41 6.48 3.35
C PHE A 45 -0.90 6.71 2.58
N LEU A 46 -1.23 5.83 1.62
CA LEU A 46 -2.49 5.96 0.89
C LEU A 46 -3.70 5.72 1.81
N ILE A 47 -3.72 4.65 2.60
CA ILE A 47 -4.85 4.35 3.50
C ILE A 47 -5.09 5.51 4.47
N LYS A 48 -4.04 6.16 4.97
CA LYS A 48 -4.18 7.30 5.89
C LYS A 48 -4.61 8.58 5.17
N SER A 49 -4.12 8.82 3.96
CA SER A 49 -4.54 9.95 3.12
C SER A 49 -6.02 9.84 2.73
N PHE A 50 -6.44 8.65 2.33
CA PHE A 50 -7.82 8.32 1.99
C PHE A 50 -8.68 7.99 3.24
N GLY A 51 -8.10 7.88 4.44
CA GLY A 51 -8.81 7.53 5.66
C GLY A 51 -9.92 8.50 6.04
N ARG A 52 -9.81 9.78 5.63
CA ARG A 52 -10.86 10.81 5.80
C ARG A 52 -12.07 10.62 4.88
N LEU A 53 -11.93 9.88 3.79
CA LEU A 53 -13.00 9.53 2.85
C LEU A 53 -13.75 8.25 3.26
N GLY A 54 -13.54 7.76 4.49
CA GLY A 54 -14.20 6.56 5.01
C GLY A 54 -13.40 5.27 4.86
N PHE A 55 -12.22 5.29 4.25
CA PHE A 55 -11.41 4.07 4.00
C PHE A 55 -10.60 3.58 5.21
N SER A 56 -10.82 4.15 6.40
CA SER A 56 -10.10 3.72 7.60
C SER A 56 -10.65 2.39 8.14
N PRO A 57 -9.80 1.52 8.72
CA PRO A 57 -10.25 0.28 9.37
C PRO A 57 -11.33 0.48 10.44
N LYS A 58 -11.42 1.68 11.05
CA LYS A 58 -12.46 2.03 12.03
C LYS A 58 -13.84 2.22 11.40
N PHE A 59 -13.92 2.59 10.12
CA PHE A 59 -15.18 2.73 9.40
C PHE A 59 -15.62 1.41 8.75
N ILE A 60 -14.67 0.51 8.46
CA ILE A 60 -14.93 -0.83 7.92
C ILE A 60 -15.62 -1.73 8.96
N VAL A 61 -15.23 -1.57 10.23
CA VAL A 61 -15.83 -2.28 11.36
C VAL A 61 -16.82 -1.37 12.05
N GLN A 62 -18.11 -1.57 11.81
CA GLN A 62 -19.15 -1.12 12.73
C GLN A 62 -19.38 -2.19 13.80
N VAL A 63 -20.00 -1.80 14.93
CA VAL A 63 -20.04 -2.56 16.19
C VAL A 63 -20.37 -4.05 16.03
N GLU A 64 -21.10 -4.46 14.98
CA GLU A 64 -21.40 -5.86 14.68
C GLU A 64 -21.36 -6.24 13.18
N HIS A 65 -20.99 -5.31 12.28
CA HIS A 65 -21.02 -5.55 10.83
C HIS A 65 -19.72 -5.13 10.15
N ILE A 66 -19.21 -6.03 9.29
CA ILE A 66 -18.11 -5.74 8.37
C ILE A 66 -18.71 -5.24 7.06
N ASN A 67 -18.39 -4.02 6.68
CA ASN A 67 -18.76 -3.53 5.36
C ASN A 67 -17.77 -4.07 4.31
N TYR A 68 -18.14 -5.17 3.66
CA TYR A 68 -17.32 -5.84 2.66
C TYR A 68 -16.95 -4.95 1.46
N ALA A 69 -17.80 -4.00 1.09
CA ALA A 69 -17.50 -3.07 -0.01
C ALA A 69 -16.36 -2.11 0.36
N LEU A 70 -16.41 -1.53 1.57
CA LEU A 70 -15.35 -0.69 2.11
C LEU A 70 -14.04 -1.47 2.34
N PHE A 71 -14.13 -2.74 2.75
CA PHE A 71 -12.97 -3.62 2.89
C PHE A 71 -12.30 -3.94 1.54
N SER A 72 -13.09 -4.24 0.50
CA SER A 72 -12.58 -4.49 -0.84
C SER A 72 -11.88 -3.24 -1.42
N LEU A 73 -12.50 -2.08 -1.27
CA LEU A 73 -11.89 -0.79 -1.65
C LEU A 73 -10.58 -0.52 -0.90
N ASN A 74 -10.56 -0.72 0.42
CA ASN A 74 -9.34 -0.56 1.22
C ASN A 74 -8.22 -1.49 0.73
N SER A 75 -8.54 -2.73 0.39
CA SER A 75 -7.60 -3.70 -0.17
C SER A 75 -7.03 -3.24 -1.52
N ILE A 76 -7.89 -2.77 -2.44
CA ILE A 76 -7.48 -2.24 -3.75
C ILE A 76 -6.56 -1.02 -3.57
N VAL A 77 -6.94 -0.07 -2.71
CA VAL A 77 -6.15 1.12 -2.43
C VAL A 77 -4.80 0.75 -1.82
N SER A 78 -4.77 -0.23 -0.92
CA SER A 78 -3.53 -0.71 -0.31
C SER A 78 -2.58 -1.34 -1.33
N PHE A 79 -3.12 -2.21 -2.18
CA PHE A 79 -2.37 -2.85 -3.28
C PHE A 79 -1.77 -1.79 -4.21
N LEU A 80 -2.60 -0.84 -4.65
CA LEU A 80 -2.17 0.28 -5.49
C LEU A 80 -1.18 1.21 -4.76
N GLY A 81 -1.31 1.36 -3.45
CA GLY A 81 -0.37 2.14 -2.63
C GLY A 81 1.03 1.54 -2.61
N GLY A 82 1.13 0.24 -2.40
CA GLY A 82 2.43 -0.45 -2.46
C GLY A 82 3.03 -0.43 -3.87
N ALA A 83 2.20 -0.67 -4.87
CA ALA A 83 2.52 -0.59 -6.29
C ALA A 83 3.12 0.76 -6.70
N VAL A 84 2.37 1.83 -6.44
CA VAL A 84 2.72 3.21 -6.81
C VAL A 84 3.95 3.68 -6.03
N ALA A 85 4.12 3.26 -4.76
CA ALA A 85 5.29 3.62 -3.98
C ALA A 85 6.60 3.14 -4.62
N VAL A 86 6.67 1.89 -5.10
CA VAL A 86 7.85 1.36 -5.80
C VAL A 86 8.16 2.20 -7.05
N PHE A 87 7.12 2.51 -7.84
CA PHE A 87 7.28 3.33 -9.05
C PHE A 87 7.76 4.76 -8.73
N LEU A 88 7.19 5.41 -7.70
CA LEU A 88 7.57 6.76 -7.30
C LEU A 88 8.99 6.83 -6.75
N ILE A 89 9.40 5.86 -5.92
CA ILE A 89 10.76 5.80 -5.38
C ILE A 89 11.76 5.61 -6.53
N TYR A 90 11.42 4.81 -7.55
CA TYR A 90 12.25 4.70 -8.75
C TYR A 90 12.40 6.03 -9.50
N GLN A 91 11.30 6.73 -9.73
CA GLN A 91 11.32 8.06 -10.38
C GLN A 91 12.16 9.06 -9.58
N LEU A 92 12.03 9.08 -8.26
CA LEU A 92 12.82 9.92 -7.37
C LEU A 92 14.31 9.59 -7.45
N LYS A 93 14.66 8.29 -7.38
CA LYS A 93 16.05 7.84 -7.52
C LYS A 93 16.66 8.30 -8.86
N ASN A 94 15.92 8.18 -9.97
CA ASN A 94 16.42 8.61 -11.28
C ASN A 94 16.54 10.13 -11.40
N LYS A 95 15.65 10.91 -10.77
CA LYS A 95 15.75 12.37 -10.75
C LYS A 95 16.91 12.86 -9.88
N LEU A 96 17.10 12.28 -8.70
CA LEU A 96 18.16 12.64 -7.75
C LEU A 96 19.54 12.14 -8.20
N GLY A 97 19.60 10.97 -8.84
CA GLY A 97 20.81 10.41 -9.42
C GLY A 97 21.27 11.12 -10.70
N LYS A 98 20.39 11.91 -11.33
CA LYS A 98 20.77 12.91 -12.34
C LYS A 98 21.27 14.18 -11.64
N LYS A 99 22.36 14.08 -10.88
CA LYS A 99 23.23 15.24 -10.70
C LYS A 99 23.99 15.43 -12.01
N LYS A 100 23.64 16.50 -12.74
CA LYS A 100 24.60 17.17 -13.61
C LYS A 100 25.73 17.71 -12.75
#